data_AF-A0A7S1W1R9-F1
#
_entry.id   AF-A0A7S1W1R9-F1
#
_cell.length_a   1.000
_cell.length_b   1.000
_cell.length_c   1.000
_cell.angle_alpha   90.00
_cell.angle_beta   90.00
_cell.angle_gamma   90.00
#
_symmetry.space_group_name_H-M   'P 1'
#
loop_
_entity.id
_entity.type
_entity.pdbx_description
1 polymer ?
#
loop_
_entity_poly.entity_id
_entity_poly.type
_entity_poly.pdbx_seq_one_letter_code
_entity_poly.pdbx_strand_id
1 'polypeptide(L)'
;LMGVGTLIVVLFSDPMVDVLSAVGKRTHIPAFYVSFVLAPLVSNGSELLAAYQYATKKTEKSIAISLATLIGSAIMNNTFCLAIFLFLVYFKKLLWVFTAEITAIIAVEVGMFVIVVASGRTLHSWTGLVVIALFPLSIGLVALLESRGLN
;
A
#
# COMPACT_ATOMS: atom_id res chain seq x y z
N LEU A 1 -3.30 27.07 4.11
CA LEU A 1 -2.39 26.12 3.43
C LEU A 1 -3.11 24.91 2.83
N MET A 2 -4.09 24.29 3.51
CA MET A 2 -4.75 23.06 3.03
C MET A 2 -5.31 23.18 1.60
N GLY A 3 -6.07 24.24 1.30
CA GLY A 3 -6.65 24.42 -0.04
C GLY A 3 -5.62 24.52 -1.17
N VAL A 4 -4.47 25.16 -0.93
CA VAL A 4 -3.38 25.25 -1.91
C VAL A 4 -2.73 23.87 -2.11
N GLY A 5 -2.50 23.13 -1.02
CA GLY A 5 -1.99 21.76 -1.08
C GLY A 5 -2.92 20.84 -1.86
N THR A 6 -4.23 20.88 -1.59
CA THR A 6 -5.23 20.11 -2.33
C THR A 6 -5.24 20.49 -3.82
N LEU A 7 -5.17 21.77 -4.15
CA LEU A 7 -5.09 22.24 -5.55
C LEU A 7 -3.87 21.67 -6.28
N ILE A 8 -2.70 21.70 -5.63
CA ILE A 8 -1.47 21.13 -6.19
C ILE A 8 -1.65 19.62 -6.40
N VAL A 9 -2.15 18.88 -5.41
CA VAL A 9 -2.38 17.43 -5.56
C VAL A 9 -3.31 17.15 -6.74
N VAL A 10 -4.41 17.87 -6.87
CA VAL A 10 -5.34 17.70 -8.00
C VAL A 10 -4.67 17.99 -9.34
N LEU A 11 -3.89 19.07 -9.45
CA LEU A 11 -3.19 19.43 -10.68
C LEU A 11 -2.11 18.42 -11.10
N PHE A 12 -1.44 17.79 -10.14
CA PHE A 12 -0.32 16.87 -10.40
C PHE A 12 -0.71 15.38 -10.36
N SER A 13 -1.93 15.03 -9.95
CA SER A 13 -2.38 13.63 -9.87
C SER A 13 -2.46 12.96 -11.24
N ASP A 14 -3.08 13.61 -12.23
CA ASP A 14 -3.20 13.06 -13.59
C ASP A 14 -1.81 12.89 -14.26
N PRO A 15 -0.92 13.92 -14.27
CA PRO A 15 0.44 13.76 -14.78
C PRO A 15 1.24 12.64 -14.09
N MET A 16 1.05 12.43 -12.78
CA MET A 16 1.71 11.35 -12.07
C MET A 16 1.30 9.98 -12.62
N VAL A 17 0.00 9.76 -12.83
CA VAL A 17 -0.52 8.50 -13.39
C VAL A 17 0.00 8.26 -14.81
N ASP A 18 0.11 9.32 -15.62
CA ASP A 18 0.69 9.26 -16.96
C ASP A 18 2.16 8.85 -16.93
N VAL A 19 2.95 9.39 -16.00
CA VAL A 19 4.36 9.04 -15.83
C VAL A 19 4.50 7.57 -15.40
N LEU A 20 3.70 7.09 -14.44
CA LEU A 20 3.73 5.68 -14.02
C LEU A 20 3.40 4.75 -15.20
N SER A 21 2.43 5.12 -16.01
CA SER A 21 2.06 4.39 -17.23
C SER A 21 3.18 4.42 -18.29
N ALA A 22 3.84 5.56 -18.47
CA ALA A 22 4.95 5.72 -19.40
C ALA A 22 6.19 4.94 -18.95
N VAL A 23 6.46 4.89 -17.64
CA VAL A 23 7.52 4.04 -17.06
C VAL A 23 7.24 2.58 -17.39
N GLY A 24 6.03 2.08 -17.12
CA GLY A 24 5.67 0.70 -17.45
C GLY A 24 5.85 0.36 -18.94
N LYS A 25 5.43 1.26 -19.84
CA LYS A 25 5.63 1.09 -21.29
C LYS A 25 7.11 1.02 -21.68
N ARG A 26 7.97 1.84 -21.08
CA ARG A 26 9.41 1.89 -21.41
C ARG A 26 10.20 0.75 -20.80
N THR A 27 9.80 0.26 -19.63
CA THR A 27 10.47 -0.86 -18.95
C THR A 27 9.89 -2.23 -19.34
N HIS A 28 8.83 -2.25 -20.16
CA HIS A 28 8.07 -3.46 -20.49
C HIS A 28 7.46 -4.17 -19.26
N ILE A 29 7.16 -3.40 -18.21
CA ILE A 29 6.50 -3.89 -16.99
C ILE A 29 5.06 -3.37 -16.99
N PRO A 30 4.05 -4.20 -16.69
CA PRO A 30 2.67 -3.73 -16.59
C PRO A 30 2.55 -2.56 -15.60
N ALA A 31 1.76 -1.54 -15.98
CA ALA A 31 1.61 -0.31 -15.21
C ALA A 31 1.09 -0.54 -13.77
N PHE A 32 0.35 -1.64 -13.57
CA PHE A 32 -0.07 -2.11 -12.25
C PHE A 32 1.13 -2.31 -11.32
N TYR A 33 2.11 -3.13 -11.69
CA TYR A 33 3.27 -3.42 -10.85
C TYR A 33 4.10 -2.18 -10.54
N VAL A 34 4.28 -1.31 -11.55
CA VAL A 34 4.99 -0.03 -11.36
C VAL A 34 4.26 0.84 -10.34
N SER A 35 2.94 0.98 -10.48
CA SER A 35 2.12 1.80 -9.58
C SER A 35 2.02 1.19 -8.18
N PHE A 36 1.90 -0.14 -8.08
CA PHE A 36 1.80 -0.86 -6.81
C PHE A 36 3.05 -0.66 -5.95
N VAL A 37 4.22 -0.49 -6.57
CA VAL A 37 5.47 -0.21 -5.86
C VAL A 37 5.68 1.29 -5.63
N LEU A 38 5.51 2.11 -6.66
CA LEU A 38 5.90 3.53 -6.60
C LEU A 38 4.85 4.43 -5.96
N ALA A 39 3.56 4.16 -6.16
CA ALA A 39 2.50 5.04 -5.66
C ALA A 39 2.47 5.12 -4.11
N PRO A 40 2.62 4.01 -3.35
CA PRO A 40 2.71 4.09 -1.89
C PRO A 40 3.94 4.88 -1.41
N LEU A 41 5.08 4.79 -2.12
CA LEU A 41 6.29 5.54 -1.77
C LEU A 41 6.08 7.05 -1.92
N VAL A 42 5.38 7.47 -2.97
CA VAL A 42 5.08 8.89 -3.21
C VAL A 42 4.00 9.39 -2.25
N SER A 43 2.92 8.63 -2.06
CA SER A 43 1.77 9.06 -1.26
C SER A 43 2.02 9.03 0.25
N ASN A 44 2.77 8.03 0.73
CA ASN A 44 2.94 7.79 2.17
C ASN A 44 4.39 8.02 2.65
N GLY A 45 5.28 8.47 1.76
CA GLY A 45 6.71 8.61 2.05
C GLY A 45 7.03 9.56 3.21
N SER A 46 6.32 10.69 3.30
CA SER A 46 6.49 11.65 4.41
C SER A 46 6.11 11.05 5.76
N GLU A 47 5.08 10.21 5.80
CA GLU A 47 4.64 9.52 7.02
C GLU A 47 5.65 8.45 7.44
N LEU A 48 6.18 7.70 6.47
CA LEU A 48 7.23 6.70 6.71
C LEU A 48 8.51 7.34 7.26
N LEU A 49 8.93 8.49 6.70
CA LEU A 49 10.09 9.23 7.19
C LEU A 49 9.87 9.77 8.61
N ALA A 50 8.69 10.31 8.90
CA ALA A 50 8.35 10.78 10.24
C ALA A 50 8.34 9.63 11.27
N ALA A 51 7.75 8.49 10.90
CA ALA A 51 7.75 7.28 11.71
C ALA A 51 9.19 6.79 11.97
N TYR A 52 10.04 6.78 10.94
CA TYR A 52 11.46 6.41 11.08
C TYR A 52 12.20 7.32 12.08
N GLN A 53 12.08 8.64 11.95
CA GLN A 53 12.70 9.61 12.87
C GLN A 53 12.22 9.43 14.32
N TYR A 54 10.99 8.95 14.50
CA TYR A 54 10.44 8.69 15.81
C TYR A 54 10.91 7.33 16.36
N ALA A 55 11.03 6.32 15.51
CA ALA A 55 11.58 5.02 15.85
C ALA A 55 13.08 5.08 16.21
N THR A 56 13.86 6.00 15.62
CA THR A 56 15.30 6.16 15.95
C THR A 56 15.56 6.60 17.39
N LYS A 57 14.54 7.06 18.12
CA LYS A 57 14.63 7.36 19.55
C LYS A 57 14.76 6.11 20.43
N LYS A 58 14.46 4.91 19.89
CA LYS A 58 14.65 3.59 20.54
C LYS A 58 14.04 3.46 21.94
N THR A 59 12.95 4.17 22.22
CA THR A 59 12.17 4.00 23.46
C THR A 59 10.90 3.20 23.18
N GLU A 60 10.41 2.46 24.16
CA GLU A 60 9.14 1.73 24.04
C GLU A 60 7.99 2.66 23.66
N LYS A 61 7.87 3.79 24.36
CA LYS A 61 6.86 4.82 24.08
C LYS A 61 7.00 5.37 22.65
N SER A 62 8.23 5.59 22.17
CA SER A 62 8.43 6.11 20.83
C SER A 62 8.02 5.10 19.76
N ILE A 63 8.43 3.83 19.90
CA ILE A 63 8.09 2.77 18.95
C ILE A 63 6.57 2.53 18.94
N ALA A 64 5.93 2.46 20.12
CA ALA A 64 4.49 2.22 20.22
C ALA A 64 3.66 3.32 19.55
N ILE A 65 4.01 4.60 19.79
CA ILE A 65 3.34 5.73 19.13
C ILE A 65 3.59 5.69 17.62
N SER A 66 4.83 5.44 17.17
CA SER A 66 5.14 5.33 15.74
C SER A 66 4.29 4.28 15.04
N LEU A 67 4.16 3.11 15.67
CA LEU A 67 3.42 1.97 15.13
C LEU A 67 1.91 2.25 15.14
N ALA A 68 1.38 2.84 16.21
CA ALA A 68 -0.02 3.27 16.28
C ALA A 68 -0.37 4.33 15.22
N THR A 69 0.52 5.31 14.98
CA THR A 69 0.32 6.32 13.94
C THR A 69 0.31 5.71 12.54
N LEU A 70 1.25 4.80 12.24
CA LEU A 70 1.28 4.11 10.94
C LEU A 70 0.03 3.25 10.72
N ILE A 71 -0.41 2.49 11.72
CA ILE A 71 -1.64 1.70 11.64
C ILE A 71 -2.86 2.60 11.45
N GLY A 72 -2.95 3.69 12.22
CA GLY A 72 -4.05 4.64 12.11
C GLY A 72 -4.14 5.27 10.71
N SER A 73 -3.00 5.66 10.14
CA SER A 73 -2.94 6.19 8.77
C SER A 73 -3.37 5.13 7.74
N ALA A 74 -2.84 3.90 7.84
CA ALA A 74 -3.17 2.81 6.93
C ALA A 74 -4.68 2.49 6.95
N ILE A 75 -5.29 2.38 8.13
CA ILE A 75 -6.74 2.13 8.28
C ILE A 75 -7.54 3.26 7.64
N MET A 76 -7.17 4.52 7.90
CA MET A 76 -7.88 5.69 7.37
C MET A 76 -7.79 5.74 5.85
N ASN A 77 -6.59 5.62 5.29
CA ASN A 77 -6.34 5.69 3.86
C ASN A 77 -7.08 4.56 3.14
N ASN A 78 -6.92 3.31 3.60
CA ASN A 78 -7.56 2.15 2.98
C ASN A 78 -9.09 2.24 3.04
N THR A 79 -9.67 2.59 4.20
CA THR A 79 -11.13 2.65 4.35
C THR A 79 -11.74 3.75 3.47
N PHE A 80 -11.13 4.94 3.48
CA PHE A 80 -11.65 6.08 2.72
C PHE A 80 -11.45 5.91 1.21
N CYS A 81 -10.25 5.49 0.77
CA CYS A 81 -9.99 5.23 -0.65
C CYS A 81 -10.84 4.08 -1.18
N LEU A 82 -11.02 2.99 -0.42
CA LEU A 82 -11.89 1.89 -0.83
C LEU A 82 -13.34 2.36 -1.00
N ALA A 83 -13.86 3.17 -0.07
CA ALA A 83 -15.20 3.72 -0.17
C ALA A 83 -15.38 4.58 -1.44
N ILE A 84 -14.44 5.49 -1.73
CA ILE A 84 -14.48 6.31 -2.96
C ILE A 84 -14.35 5.43 -4.21
N PHE A 85 -13.45 4.46 -4.20
CA PHE A 85 -13.24 3.56 -5.32
C PHE A 85 -14.51 2.76 -5.64
N LEU A 86 -15.13 2.13 -4.63
CA LEU A 86 -16.38 1.38 -4.80
C LEU A 86 -17.53 2.28 -5.27
N PHE A 87 -17.61 3.51 -4.75
CA PHE A 87 -18.57 4.50 -5.21
C PHE A 87 -18.39 4.80 -6.71
N LEU A 88 -17.15 5.03 -7.17
CA LEU A 88 -16.87 5.27 -8.59
C LEU A 88 -17.17 4.04 -9.46
N VAL A 89 -16.82 2.84 -9.01
CA VAL A 89 -17.12 1.58 -9.73
C VAL A 89 -18.63 1.40 -9.91
N TYR A 90 -19.42 1.65 -8.86
CA TYR A 90 -20.87 1.57 -8.90
C TYR A 90 -21.48 2.57 -9.89
N PHE A 91 -21.13 3.85 -9.80
CA PHE A 91 -21.73 4.89 -10.64
C PHE A 91 -21.21 4.88 -12.09
N LYS A 92 -19.94 4.49 -12.32
CA LYS A 92 -19.35 4.43 -13.66
C LYS A 92 -19.51 3.07 -14.35
N LYS A 93 -20.13 2.08 -13.69
CA LYS A 93 -20.34 0.71 -14.21
C LYS A 93 -19.06 0.07 -14.76
N LEU A 94 -17.97 0.21 -14.01
CA LEU A 94 -16.67 -0.35 -14.38
C LEU A 94 -16.68 -1.88 -14.23
N LEU A 95 -16.06 -2.58 -15.18
CA LEU A 95 -15.92 -4.04 -15.13
C LEU A 95 -14.90 -4.43 -14.04
N TRP A 96 -15.24 -5.46 -13.28
CA TRP A 96 -14.34 -6.05 -12.28
C TRP A 96 -13.36 -7.00 -12.96
N VAL A 97 -12.07 -6.66 -12.95
CA VAL A 97 -11.00 -7.41 -13.65
C VAL A 97 -9.75 -7.62 -12.79
N PHE A 98 -9.87 -7.49 -11.45
CA PHE A 98 -8.73 -7.47 -10.52
C PHE A 98 -8.80 -8.59 -9.46
N THR A 99 -9.16 -9.80 -9.87
CA THR A 99 -9.34 -10.92 -8.95
C THR A 99 -8.01 -11.42 -8.40
N ALA A 100 -6.97 -11.46 -9.22
CA ALA A 100 -5.64 -11.92 -8.81
C ALA A 100 -5.03 -10.99 -7.74
N GLU A 101 -5.13 -9.69 -7.96
CA GLU A 101 -4.61 -8.64 -7.08
C GLU A 101 -5.32 -8.65 -5.74
N ILE A 102 -6.66 -8.73 -5.74
CA ILE A 102 -7.44 -8.74 -4.51
C ILE A 102 -7.20 -10.02 -3.71
N THR A 103 -7.05 -11.16 -4.40
CA THR A 103 -6.69 -12.42 -3.75
C THR A 103 -5.33 -12.31 -3.05
N ALA A 104 -4.34 -11.68 -3.71
CA ALA A 104 -3.02 -11.47 -3.11
C ALA A 104 -3.08 -10.52 -1.90
N ILE A 105 -3.85 -9.43 -1.98
CA ILE A 105 -4.06 -8.52 -0.85
C ILE A 105 -4.67 -9.26 0.33
N ILE A 106 -5.74 -10.03 0.12
CA ILE A 106 -6.39 -10.81 1.18
C ILE A 106 -5.41 -11.82 1.80
N ALA A 107 -4.58 -12.48 0.99
CA ALA A 107 -3.59 -13.43 1.49
C ALA A 107 -2.55 -12.74 2.41
N VAL A 108 -2.09 -11.55 2.03
CA VAL A 108 -1.16 -10.76 2.87
C VAL A 108 -1.83 -10.31 4.17
N GLU A 109 -3.08 -9.82 4.12
CA GLU A 109 -3.83 -9.39 5.31
C GLU A 109 -4.04 -10.55 6.29
N VAL A 110 -4.43 -11.73 5.79
CA VAL A 110 -4.55 -12.93 6.62
C VAL A 110 -3.19 -13.35 7.21
N GLY A 111 -2.12 -13.29 6.40
CA GLY A 111 -0.76 -13.55 6.88
C GLY A 111 -0.34 -12.61 8.00
N MET A 112 -0.59 -11.31 7.83
CA MET A 112 -0.32 -10.29 8.85
C MET A 112 -1.15 -10.51 10.12
N PHE A 113 -2.43 -10.86 9.99
CA PHE A 113 -3.29 -11.19 11.12
C PHE A 113 -2.73 -12.36 11.93
N VAL A 114 -2.32 -13.45 11.27
CA VAL A 114 -1.71 -14.61 11.93
C VAL A 114 -0.42 -14.24 12.65
N ILE A 115 0.45 -13.46 12.01
CA ILE A 115 1.72 -13.00 12.59
C ILE A 115 1.48 -12.18 13.86
N VAL A 116 0.54 -11.23 13.82
CA VAL A 116 0.22 -10.36 14.95
C VAL A 116 -0.39 -11.16 16.11
N VAL A 117 -1.35 -12.05 15.82
CA VAL A 117 -1.96 -12.92 16.83
C VAL A 117 -0.92 -13.83 17.48
N ALA A 118 -0.02 -14.43 16.69
CA ALA A 118 1.06 -15.28 17.19
C ALA A 118 2.11 -14.51 18.01
N SER A 119 2.34 -13.24 17.70
CA SER A 119 3.31 -12.39 18.40
C SER A 119 2.79 -11.81 19.72
N GLY A 120 1.46 -11.83 19.94
CA GLY A 120 0.84 -11.29 21.15
C GLY A 120 1.06 -9.78 21.30
N ARG A 121 1.47 -9.32 22.49
CA ARG A 121 1.66 -7.88 22.78
C ARG A 121 3.03 -7.33 22.37
N THR A 122 3.97 -8.19 21.97
CA THR A 122 5.37 -7.79 21.74
C THR A 122 5.82 -8.23 20.36
N LEU A 123 6.08 -7.27 19.47
CA LEU A 123 6.64 -7.53 18.15
C LEU A 123 8.17 -7.54 18.25
N HIS A 124 8.78 -8.64 17.82
CA HIS A 124 10.24 -8.74 17.72
C HIS A 124 10.73 -8.14 16.40
N SER A 125 12.00 -7.71 16.37
CA SER A 125 12.63 -7.15 15.17
C SER A 125 12.61 -8.12 13.97
N TRP A 126 12.66 -9.42 14.22
CA TRP A 126 12.53 -10.46 13.18
C TRP A 126 11.16 -10.44 12.50
N THR A 127 10.11 -10.08 13.23
CA THR A 127 8.77 -9.91 12.66
C THR A 127 8.80 -8.83 11.57
N GLY A 128 9.56 -7.76 11.77
CA GLY A 128 9.75 -6.72 10.76
C GLY A 128 10.38 -7.24 9.45
N LEU A 129 11.34 -8.16 9.53
CA LEU A 129 11.94 -8.78 8.33
C LEU A 129 10.92 -9.64 7.57
N VAL A 130 10.07 -10.37 8.27
CA VAL A 130 8.99 -11.16 7.65
C VAL A 130 7.99 -10.23 6.96
N VAL A 131 7.59 -9.14 7.60
CA VAL A 131 6.67 -8.15 7.00
C VAL A 131 7.27 -7.52 5.74
N ILE A 132 8.56 -7.16 5.76
CA ILE A 132 9.25 -6.64 4.58
C ILE A 132 9.26 -7.67 3.45
N ALA A 133 9.46 -8.96 3.76
CA ALA A 133 9.46 -10.03 2.77
C ALA A 133 8.07 -10.33 2.18
N LEU A 134 6.98 -10.06 2.91
CA LEU A 134 5.62 -10.26 2.40
C LEU A 134 5.32 -9.37 1.18
N PHE A 135 5.92 -8.19 1.08
CA PHE A 135 5.69 -7.28 -0.05
C PHE A 135 6.19 -7.82 -1.41
N PRO A 136 7.47 -8.23 -1.58
CA PRO A 136 7.90 -8.86 -2.84
C PRO A 136 7.20 -10.21 -3.06
N LEU A 137 6.86 -10.95 -2.01
CA LEU A 137 6.10 -12.20 -2.12
C LEU A 137 4.69 -11.96 -2.67
N SER A 138 4.02 -10.87 -2.27
CA SER A 138 2.68 -10.56 -2.78
C SER A 138 2.70 -10.24 -4.27
N ILE A 139 3.73 -9.51 -4.74
CA ILE A 139 3.94 -9.25 -6.17
C ILE A 139 4.17 -10.55 -6.94
N GLY A 140 4.99 -11.45 -6.40
CA GLY A 140 5.22 -12.77 -6.98
C GLY A 140 3.94 -13.62 -7.02
N LEU A 141 3.09 -13.52 -6.00
CA LEU A 141 1.80 -14.20 -5.95
C LEU A 141 0.85 -13.68 -7.03
N VAL A 142 0.77 -12.36 -7.24
CA VAL A 142 -0.02 -11.79 -8.34
C VAL A 142 0.46 -12.33 -9.68
N ALA A 143 1.77 -12.26 -9.95
CA ALA A 143 2.34 -12.78 -11.20
C ALA A 143 2.06 -14.28 -11.40
N LEU A 144 2.08 -15.07 -10.33
CA LEU A 144 1.73 -16.48 -10.38
C LEU A 144 0.24 -16.70 -10.70
N LEU A 145 -0.65 -15.92 -10.10
CA LEU A 145 -2.10 -16.04 -10.33
C LEU A 145 -2.46 -15.61 -11.76
N GLU A 146 -1.88 -14.52 -12.25
CA GLU A 146 -2.03 -14.07 -13.64
C GLU A 146 -1.53 -15.13 -14.62
N SER A 147 -0.38 -15.77 -14.35
CA SER A 147 0.16 -16.84 -15.21
C SER A 147 -0.75 -18.07 -15.31
N ARG A 148 -1.66 -18.25 -14.33
CA ARG A 148 -2.66 -19.32 -14.30
C ARG A 148 -4.01 -18.91 -14.86
N GLY A 149 -4.11 -17.70 -15.43
CA GLY A 149 -5.31 -17.21 -16.11
C GLY A 149 -6.38 -16.60 -15.20
N LEU A 150 -6.03 -16.26 -13.95
CA LEU A 150 -6.89 -15.45 -13.09
C LEU A 150 -6.64 -13.97 -13.42
N ASN A 151 -7.68 -13.28 -13.89
CA ASN A 151 -7.73 -11.81 -14.00
C ASN A 151 -8.30 -11.25 -12.71
#